data_AF-A0A963EDB9-F1
#
_entry.id   AF-A0A963EDB9-F1
#
_cell.length_a   1.000
_cell.length_b   1.000
_cell.length_c   1.000
_cell.angle_alpha   90.00
_cell.angle_beta   90.00
_cell.angle_gamma   90.00
#
_symmetry.space_group_name_H-M   'P 1'
#
loop_
_entity.id
_entity.type
_entity.pdbx_description
1 polymer ?
#
loop_
_entity_poly.entity_id
_entity_poly.type
_entity_poly.pdbx_seq_one_letter_code
_entity_poly.pdbx_strand_id
1 'polypeptide(L)' 'LFNLDGEVVGVNSQIFSRTGGYMGLSFAIPIEMAMNVVDQLRTKGRVTRGWLGVLIQDVTRELA' A
#
# COMPACT_ATOMS: atom_id res chain seq x y z
N LEU A 1 7.81 2.60 9.54
CA LEU A 1 8.90 1.89 8.84
C LEU A 1 9.91 2.93 8.42
N PHE A 2 11.21 2.70 8.67
CA PHE A 2 12.26 3.69 8.42
C PHE A 2 13.36 3.09 7.54
N ASN A 3 14.01 3.93 6.72
CA ASN A 3 15.28 3.58 6.07
C ASN A 3 16.46 3.82 7.04
N LEU A 4 17.68 3.53 6.57
CA LEU A 4 18.90 3.67 7.37
C LEU A 4 19.22 5.13 7.73
N ASP A 5 18.71 6.07 6.95
CA ASP A 5 18.86 7.51 7.17
C ASP A 5 17.80 8.07 8.14
N GLY A 6 16.90 7.21 8.66
CA GLY A 6 15.87 7.58 9.64
C GLY A 6 14.62 8.20 9.03
N GLU A 7 14.46 8.16 7.71
CA GLU A 7 13.29 8.68 7.00
C GLU A 7 12.13 7.69 7.02
N VAL A 8 10.91 8.18 7.17
CA VAL A 8 9.71 7.33 7.12
C VAL A 8 9.48 6.89 5.67
N VAL A 9 9.53 5.57 5.42
CA VAL A 9 9.30 5.01 4.09
C VAL A 9 7.95 4.28 3.95
N GLY A 10 7.28 4.01 5.08
CA GLY A 10 5.95 3.41 5.04
C GLY A 10 5.34 3.10 6.40
N VAL A 11 4.10 2.62 6.36
CA VAL A 11 3.30 2.21 7.52
C VAL A 11 3.04 0.72 7.43
N ASN A 12 3.43 -0.05 8.46
CA ASN A 12 3.17 -1.49 8.51
C ASN A 12 1.65 -1.72 8.62
N SER A 13 1.08 -2.47 7.66
CA SER A 13 -0.37 -2.63 7.55
C SER A 13 -0.84 -4.06 7.70
N GLN A 14 0.04 -5.05 7.48
CA GLN A 14 -0.33 -6.46 7.60
C GLN A 14 0.91 -7.34 7.82
N ILE A 15 0.73 -8.39 8.61
CA ILE A 15 1.65 -9.53 8.65
C ILE A 15 1.01 -10.71 7.93
N PHE A 16 1.79 -11.42 7.10
CA PHE A 16 1.31 -12.65 6.51
C PHE A 16 1.62 -13.80 7.46
N SER A 17 0.59 -14.31 8.14
CA SER A 17 0.77 -15.38 9.11
C SER A 17 -0.37 -16.39 9.07
N ARG A 18 -0.02 -17.68 9.11
CA ARG A 18 -0.99 -18.78 9.26
C ARG A 18 -1.34 -19.04 10.74
N THR A 19 -0.53 -18.55 11.66
CA THR A 19 -0.63 -18.83 13.11
C THR A 19 -0.90 -17.58 13.94
N GLY A 20 -0.89 -16.40 13.32
CA GLY A 20 -1.02 -15.10 13.99
C GLY A 20 0.30 -14.51 14.50
N GLY A 21 1.41 -15.27 14.47
CA GLY A 21 2.75 -14.77 14.80
C GLY A 21 3.49 -14.17 13.60
N TYR A 22 4.39 -13.21 13.85
CA TYR A 22 5.27 -12.67 12.81
C TYR A 22 6.31 -13.71 12.39
N MET A 23 6.32 -14.07 11.09
CA MET A 23 7.26 -15.06 10.52
C MET A 23 8.27 -14.44 9.55
N GLY A 24 8.60 -13.15 9.71
CA GLY A 24 9.56 -12.47 8.83
C GLY A 24 8.96 -11.80 7.59
N LEU A 25 7.65 -11.95 7.33
CA LEU A 25 6.96 -11.33 6.21
C LEU A 25 5.87 -10.34 6.69
N SER A 26 6.04 -9.08 6.31
CA SER A 26 5.05 -8.02 6.55
C SER A 26 4.93 -7.11 5.33
N PHE A 27 3.72 -6.61 5.11
CA PHE A 27 3.41 -5.66 4.05
C PHE A 27 3.25 -4.26 4.65
N ALA A 28 3.69 -3.26 3.90
CA ALA A 28 3.59 -1.87 4.29
C ALA A 28 2.91 -1.05 3.19
N ILE A 29 2.13 -0.06 3.62
CA ILE A 29 1.63 1.00 2.75
C ILE A 29 2.77 2.01 2.56
N PRO A 30 3.15 2.33 1.31
CA PRO A 30 4.19 3.33 1.04
C PRO A 30 3.84 4.70 1.63
N ILE A 31 4.85 5.43 2.10
CA ILE A 31 4.63 6.73 2.76
C ILE A 31 3.96 7.77 1.83
N GLU A 32 4.28 7.77 0.54
CA GLU A 32 3.67 8.70 -0.43
C GLU A 32 2.15 8.53 -0.51
N MET A 33 1.68 7.27 -0.57
CA MET A 33 0.24 6.96 -0.57
C MET A 33 -0.41 7.39 0.75
N ALA A 34 0.24 7.10 1.88
CA ALA A 34 -0.28 7.49 3.19
C ALA A 34 -0.39 9.02 3.33
N MET A 35 0.62 9.77 2.88
CA MET A 35 0.62 11.23 2.93
C MET A 35 -0.47 11.83 2.03
N ASN A 36 -0.68 11.27 0.83
CA ASN A 36 -1.79 11.69 -0.04
C ASN A 36 -3.17 11.48 0.63
N VAL A 37 -3.36 10.34 1.29
CA VAL A 37 -4.58 10.05 2.05
C VAL A 37 -4.77 11.03 3.21
N VAL A 38 -3.71 11.31 3.97
CA VAL A 38 -3.76 12.28 5.08
C VAL A 38 -4.17 13.66 4.56
N ASP A 39 -3.60 14.13 3.46
CA ASP A 39 -3.95 15.42 2.88
C ASP A 39 -5.43 15.48 2.47
N GLN A 40 -5.93 14.45 1.79
CA GLN A 40 -7.35 14.36 1.42
C GLN A 40 -8.28 14.34 2.64
N LEU A 41 -7.93 13.59 3.69
CA LEU A 41 -8.72 13.54 4.92
C LEU A 41 -8.72 14.90 5.64
N ARG A 42 -7.58 15.58 5.70
CA ARG A 42 -7.47 16.91 6.33
C ARG A 42 -8.26 17.97 5.57
N THR A 43 -8.23 17.94 4.24
CA THR A 43 -8.83 18.98 3.40
C THR A 43 -10.31 18.74 3.08
N LYS A 44 -10.72 17.49 2.88
CA LYS A 44 -12.06 17.12 2.39
C LYS A 44 -12.86 16.26 3.37
N GLY A 45 -12.24 15.78 4.46
CA GLY A 45 -12.86 14.86 5.41
C GLY A 45 -13.09 13.43 4.88
N ARG A 46 -12.69 13.14 3.64
CA ARG A 46 -12.85 11.83 3.00
C ARG A 46 -11.80 11.60 1.93
N VAL A 47 -11.46 10.34 1.70
CA VAL A 47 -10.59 9.91 0.59
C VAL A 47 -11.46 9.59 -0.61
N THR A 48 -11.13 10.15 -1.77
CA THR A 48 -11.79 9.78 -3.03
C THR A 48 -10.80 9.01 -3.89
N ARG A 49 -11.20 7.84 -4.37
CA ARG A 49 -10.39 7.02 -5.29
C ARG A 49 -11.02 7.07 -6.67
N GLY A 50 -10.22 7.45 -7.67
CA GLY A 50 -10.65 7.41 -9.07
C GLY A 50 -10.73 5.96 -9.57
N TRP A 51 -11.71 5.68 -10.42
CA TRP A 51 -11.84 4.40 -11.11
C TRP A 51 -11.79 4.66 -12.62
N LEU A 52 -10.84 4.04 -13.31
CA LEU A 52 -10.59 4.28 -14.74
C LEU A 52 -11.61 3.58 -15.65
N GLY A 53 -12.31 2.57 -15.14
CA GLY A 53 -13.37 1.87 -15.89
C GLY A 53 -12.91 0.84 -16.90
N VAL A 54 -11.65 0.44 -16.85
CA VAL A 54 -11.07 -0.59 -17.72
C VAL A 54 -10.86 -1.88 -16.94
N LEU A 55 -11.14 -3.01 -17.58
CA LEU A 55 -10.76 -4.32 -17.08
C LEU A 55 -9.38 -4.65 -17.66
N ILE A 56 -8.38 -4.78 -16.81
CA ILE A 56 -7.02 -5.13 -17.23
C ILE A 56 -6.89 -6.65 -17.15
N GLN A 57 -6.46 -7.27 -18.24
CA GLN A 57 -6.07 -8.68 -18.27
C GLN A 57 -4.57 -8.77 -18.08
N ASP A 58 -4.12 -9.64 -17.18
CA ASP A 58 -2.70 -9.92 -16.99
C ASP A 58 -2.13 -10.61 -18.24
N VAL A 59 -0.99 -10.10 -18.74
CA VAL A 59 -0.27 -10.74 -19.85
C VAL A 59 0.58 -11.86 -19.27
N THR A 60 0.16 -13.12 -19.46
CA THR A 60 0.96 -14.29 -19.09
C THR A 60 1.79 -14.77 -20.29
N ARG A 61 2.89 -15.48 -20.01
CA ARG A 61 3.76 -16.04 -21.08
C ARG A 61 3.05 -17.05 -21.97
N GLU A 62 1.94 -17.63 -21.53
CA GLU A 62 1.14 -18.55 -22.35
C GLU A 62 0.28 -17.85 -23.41
N LEU A 63 0.20 -16.52 -23.37
CA LEU A 63 -0.62 -15.70 -24.27
C LEU A 63 0.16 -15.15 -25.49
N ALA A 64 1.46 -15.46 -25.60
CA ALA A 64 2.36 -15.03 -26.69
C ALA A 64 2.82 -16.23 -27.54
#